data_AF-A0A5K1GV53-F1
#
_entry.id   AF-A0A5K1GV53-F1
#
_cell.length_a   1.000
_cell.length_b   1.000
_cell.length_c   1.000
_cell.angle_alpha   90.00
_cell.angle_beta   90.00
_cell.angle_gamma   90.00
#
_symmetry.space_group_name_H-M   'P 1'
#
loop_
_entity.id
_entity.type
_entity.pdbx_description
1 polymer ?
#
loop_
_entity_poly.entity_id
_entity_poly.type
_entity_poly.pdbx_seq_one_letter_code
_entity_poly.pdbx_strand_id
1 'polypeptide(L)' 'PTVAAIEAGKDIALANKETLIAGGPFVLPLAHKHQVKILPADSEHSAIFQ' A
#
# COMPACT_ATOMS: atom_id res chain seq x y z
N PRO A 1 1.69 -1.62 12.67
CA PRO A 1 2.96 -1.82 11.94
C PRO A 1 3.00 -1.07 10.61
N THR A 2 1.97 -1.19 9.76
CA THR A 2 1.91 -0.53 8.43
C THR A 2 1.96 1.00 8.48
N VAL A 3 1.21 1.62 9.39
CA VAL A 3 1.23 3.09 9.60
C VAL A 3 2.61 3.58 10.02
N ALA A 4 3.24 2.92 10.99
CA ALA A 4 4.59 3.27 11.44
C ALA A 4 5.65 3.13 10.33
N ALA A 5 5.50 2.15 9.44
CA ALA A 5 6.38 1.99 8.29
C ALA A 5 6.18 3.12 7.26
N ILE A 6 4.94 3.55 7.03
CA ILE A 6 4.62 4.70 6.17
C ILE A 6 5.19 5.99 6.79
N GLU A 7 5.00 6.21 8.08
CA GLU A 7 5.54 7.39 8.78
C GLU A 7 7.07 7.42 8.76
N ALA A 8 7.71 6.25 8.77
CA ALA A 8 9.15 6.10 8.61
C ALA A 8 9.65 6.21 7.15
N GLY A 9 8.77 6.51 6.19
CA GLY A 9 9.13 6.68 4.78
C GLY A 9 9.51 5.37 4.08
N LYS A 10 9.01 4.23 4.55
CA LYS A 10 9.32 2.91 3.97
C LYS A 10 8.22 2.48 3.01
N ASP A 11 8.61 2.13 1.79
CA ASP A 11 7.72 1.51 0.82
C ASP A 11 7.09 0.24 1.38
N ILE A 12 5.80 0.08 1.13
CA ILE A 12 4.98 -1.01 1.67
C ILE A 12 4.63 -1.96 0.55
N ALA A 13 4.99 -3.23 0.70
CA ALA A 13 4.52 -4.30 -0.16
C ALA A 13 3.30 -4.96 0.48
N LEU A 14 2.13 -4.88 -0.15
CA LEU A 14 0.89 -5.52 0.34
C LEU A 14 0.68 -6.87 -0.35
N ALA A 15 0.59 -7.92 0.46
CA ALA A 15 0.53 -9.31 -0.01
C ALA A 15 -0.84 -9.76 -0.53
N ASN A 16 -1.91 -9.01 -0.30
CA ASN A 16 -3.27 -9.45 -0.62
C ASN A 16 -4.20 -8.26 -0.93
N LYS A 17 -5.14 -8.49 -1.86
CA LYS A 17 -6.08 -7.47 -2.37
C LYS A 17 -7.06 -7.00 -1.30
N GLU A 18 -7.50 -7.90 -0.43
CA GLU A 18 -8.46 -7.63 0.63
C GLU A 18 -7.92 -6.57 1.60
N THR A 19 -6.62 -6.60 1.89
CA THR A 19 -5.98 -5.61 2.77
C THR A 19 -5.88 -4.24 2.11
N LEU A 20 -5.65 -4.17 0.79
CA LEU A 20 -5.73 -2.91 0.06
C LEU A 20 -7.16 -2.38 0.00
N ILE A 21 -8.17 -3.23 -0.17
CA ILE A 21 -9.58 -2.80 -0.23
C ILE A 21 -10.07 -2.32 1.14
N ALA A 22 -9.79 -3.09 2.20
CA ALA A 22 -10.25 -2.76 3.55
C ALA A 22 -9.46 -1.60 4.18
N GLY A 23 -8.14 -1.57 3.97
CA GLY A 23 -7.26 -0.55 4.54
C GLY A 23 -7.03 0.67 3.64
N GLY A 24 -7.21 0.52 2.33
CA GLY A 24 -6.87 1.51 1.30
C GLY A 24 -7.35 2.93 1.59
N PRO A 25 -8.62 3.16 1.94
CA PRO A 25 -9.13 4.50 2.24
C PRO A 25 -8.38 5.21 3.37
N PHE A 26 -7.75 4.47 4.29
CA PHE A 26 -6.97 5.02 5.39
C PHE A 26 -5.46 5.10 5.09
N VAL A 27 -4.88 4.05 4.49
CA VAL A 27 -3.43 4.02 4.21
C VAL A 27 -3.02 4.79 2.95
N LEU A 28 -3.88 4.92 1.93
CA LEU A 28 -3.53 5.66 0.70
C LEU A 28 -3.32 7.16 0.94
N PRO A 29 -4.18 7.88 1.68
CA PRO A 29 -3.91 9.29 2.00
C PRO A 29 -2.63 9.47 2.82
N LEU A 30 -2.35 8.53 3.73
CA LEU A 30 -1.14 8.57 4.56
C LEU A 30 0.11 8.29 3.72
N ALA A 31 0.07 7.28 2.85
CA ALA A 31 1.16 6.98 1.93
C ALA A 31 1.45 8.16 0.98
N HIS A 32 0.41 8.82 0.46
CA HIS A 32 0.56 10.05 -0.33
C HIS A 32 1.21 11.17 0.47
N LYS A 33 0.76 11.40 1.71
CA LYS A 33 1.32 12.45 2.59
C LYS A 33 2.80 12.22 2.88
N HIS A 34 3.20 10.97 3.06
CA HIS A 34 4.58 10.60 3.39
C HIS A 34 5.43 10.23 2.16
N GLN A 35 4.90 10.39 0.94
CA GLN A 35 5.55 10.03 -0.33
C GLN A 35 6.04 8.57 -0.39
N VAL A 36 5.29 7.68 0.25
CA VAL A 36 5.57 6.25 0.33
C VAL A 36 4.80 5.51 -0.76
N LYS A 37 5.45 4.54 -1.42
CA LYS A 37 4.80 3.71 -2.42
C LYS A 37 4.14 2.50 -1.77
N ILE A 38 2.93 2.18 -2.23
CA ILE A 38 2.28 0.92 -1.92
C ILE A 38 2.38 0.03 -3.16
N LEU A 39 3.12 -1.06 -3.04
CA LEU A 39 3.36 -2.03 -4.11
C LEU A 39 2.52 -3.28 -3.87
N PRO A 40 1.78 -3.78 -4.86
CA PRO A 40 1.15 -5.09 -4.75
C PRO A 40 2.25 -6.17 -4.80
N ALA A 41 2.29 -7.03 -3.79
CA ALA A 41 3.19 -8.19 -3.77
C ALA A 41 2.51 -9.45 -4.35
N ASP A 42 1.20 -9.43 -4.55
CA ASP A 42 0.46 -10.54 -5.15
C ASP A 42 0.49 -10.46 -6.68
N SER A 43 1.03 -11.52 -7.29
CA SER A 43 1.29 -11.64 -8.74
C SER A 43 0.04 -11.86 -9.60
N GLU A 44 -1.14 -12.02 -9.00
CA GLU A 44 -2.39 -12.26 -9.77
C GLU A 44 -3.04 -10.99 -10.33
N HIS A 45 -2.62 -9.78 -9.95
CA HIS A 45 -3.28 -8.53 -10.37
C HIS A 45 -2.33 -7.44 -10.91
N SER A 46 -1.42 -7.80 -11.82
CA SER A 46 -0.76 -6.84 -12.74
C SER A 46 -1.68 -6.25 -13.83
N ALA A 47 -3.01 -6.25 -13.62
CA ALA A 47 -4.00 -5.87 -14.64
C ALA A 47 -4.64 -4.48 -14.45
N ILE A 48 -4.36 -3.76 -13.35
CA ILE A 48 -4.90 -2.40 -13.11
C ILE A 48 -3.78 -1.32 -13.03
N PHE A 49 -2.52 -1.72 -12.91
CA PHE A 49 -1.36 -0.81 -12.88
C PHE A 49 -0.50 -0.84 -14.16
N GLN A 50 -1.00 -1.45 -15.24
CA GLN A 50 -0.47 -1.31 -16.61
C GLN A 50 -1.28 -0.29 -17.40
#